data_AF-A0A941AQ83-F1
#
_entry.id   AF-A0A941AQ83-F1
#
_cell.length_a   1.000
_cell.length_b   1.000
_cell.length_c   1.000
_cell.angle_alpha   90.00
_cell.angle_beta   90.00
_cell.angle_gamma   90.00
#
_symmetry.space_group_name_H-M   'P 1'
#
loop_
_entity.id
_entity.type
_entity.pdbx_description
1 polymer ?
#
loop_
_entity_poly.entity_id
_entity_poly.type
_entity_poly.pdbx_seq_one_letter_code
_entity_poly.pdbx_strand_id
1 'polypeptide(L)'
;MAAKPLACTRCGSPAAVVEVVEGFLDWGLAVIDADGVVRPRDRKALNMPAVMDDNSRTVGIDAVCDNAKCGHRWRLRRRFDPLVAPGDAS
;
A
#
# COMPACT_ATOMS: atom_id res chain seq x y z
N MET A 1 -4.43 -27.89 -6.97
CA MET A 1 -3.10 -27.30 -6.78
C MET A 1 -3.09 -26.61 -5.44
N ALA A 2 -2.14 -26.90 -4.55
CA ALA A 2 -2.02 -26.18 -3.28
C ALA A 2 -1.21 -24.91 -3.53
N ALA A 3 -1.80 -23.74 -3.25
CA ALA A 3 -1.12 -22.47 -3.31
C ALA A 3 0.14 -22.52 -2.43
N LYS A 4 1.31 -22.15 -2.95
CA LYS A 4 2.54 -22.16 -2.14
C LYS A 4 2.64 -20.82 -1.40
N PRO A 5 2.53 -20.78 -0.06
CA PRO A 5 2.53 -19.53 0.67
C PRO A 5 3.92 -18.88 0.61
N LEU A 6 3.95 -17.55 0.55
CA LEU A 6 5.19 -16.78 0.66
C LEU A 6 5.72 -16.91 2.09
N ALA A 7 6.97 -17.29 2.24
CA ALA A 7 7.62 -17.40 3.54
C ALA A 7 8.47 -16.16 3.85
N CYS A 8 8.47 -15.75 5.12
CA CYS A 8 9.30 -14.67 5.61
C CYS A 8 10.79 -15.05 5.52
N THR A 9 11.57 -14.22 4.82
CA THR A 9 13.01 -14.42 4.65
C THR A 9 13.81 -14.24 5.94
N ARG A 10 13.19 -13.71 7.01
CA ARG A 10 13.83 -13.50 8.32
C ARG A 10 13.52 -14.60 9.33
N CYS A 11 12.28 -15.07 9.43
CA CYS A 11 11.87 -16.03 10.48
C CYS A 11 11.16 -17.29 9.94
N GLY A 12 10.95 -17.41 8.63
CA GLY A 12 10.30 -18.56 8.01
C GLY A 12 8.78 -18.64 8.18
N SER A 13 8.17 -17.80 9.05
CA SER A 13 6.71 -17.72 9.17
C SER A 13 6.04 -17.28 7.86
N PRO A 14 4.75 -17.60 7.65
CA PRO A 14 4.00 -17.09 6.50
C PRO A 14 4.06 -15.56 6.39
N ALA A 15 3.95 -15.07 5.17
CA ALA A 15 3.88 -13.66 4.85
C ALA A 15 2.71 -13.37 3.92
N ALA A 16 1.95 -12.33 4.24
CA ALA A 16 0.94 -11.75 3.38
C ALA A 16 1.58 -10.84 2.32
N VAL A 17 0.93 -10.74 1.17
CA VAL A 17 1.26 -9.76 0.12
C VAL A 17 0.28 -8.60 0.24
N VAL A 18 0.79 -7.38 0.28
CA VAL A 18 0.00 -6.16 0.37
C VAL A 18 0.36 -5.21 -0.76
N GLU A 19 -0.65 -4.57 -1.34
CA GLU A 19 -0.44 -3.47 -2.28
C GLU A 19 -0.23 -2.17 -1.52
N VAL A 20 0.80 -1.43 -1.91
CA VAL A 20 1.04 -0.08 -1.43
C VAL A 20 0.41 0.86 -2.43
N VAL A 21 -0.64 1.53 -2.00
CA VAL A 21 -1.40 2.48 -2.80
C VAL A 21 -1.04 3.90 -2.35
N GLU A 22 -0.70 4.74 -3.31
CA GLU A 22 -0.64 6.18 -3.14
C GLU A 22 -1.98 6.76 -3.56
N GLY A 23 -2.65 7.45 -2.65
CA GLY A 23 -3.92 8.12 -2.90
C GLY A 23 -3.77 9.62 -2.75
N PHE A 24 -4.51 10.38 -3.55
CA PHE A 24 -4.60 11.82 -3.41
C PHE A 24 -5.91 12.17 -2.72
N LEU A 25 -5.81 12.99 -1.69
CA LEU A 25 -6.97 13.55 -1.01
C LEU A 25 -7.35 14.84 -1.72
N ASP A 26 -8.59 14.92 -2.21
CA ASP A 26 -9.16 16.20 -2.59
C ASP A 26 -9.54 16.98 -1.32
N TRP A 27 -8.88 18.11 -1.10
CA TRP A 27 -9.19 19.03 0.00
C TRP A 27 -10.37 19.97 -0.32
N GLY A 28 -10.95 19.85 -1.51
CA GLY A 28 -11.95 20.77 -2.03
C GLY A 28 -11.35 22.16 -2.28
N LEU A 29 -12.10 23.21 -1.98
CA LEU A 29 -11.60 24.57 -2.14
C LEU A 29 -10.42 24.85 -1.20
N ALA A 30 -9.30 25.28 -1.78
CA ALA A 30 -8.12 25.71 -1.05
C ALA A 30 -7.98 27.25 -1.09
N VAL A 31 -7.31 27.79 -0.08
CA VAL A 31 -6.92 29.21 0.01
C VAL A 31 -5.41 29.31 0.12
N ILE A 32 -4.83 30.33 -0.51
CA ILE A 32 -3.42 30.70 -0.35
C ILE A 32 -3.38 31.71 0.79
N ASP A 33 -2.70 31.35 1.87
CA ASP A 33 -2.56 32.20 3.05
C ASP A 33 -1.46 33.26 2.82
N ALA A 34 -1.35 34.25 3.70
CA ALA A 34 -0.42 35.38 3.55
C ALA A 34 1.06 34.94 3.59
N ASP A 35 1.34 33.75 4.14
CA ASP A 35 2.65 33.09 4.15
C ASP A 35 2.95 32.32 2.84
N GLY A 36 2.03 32.34 1.87
CA GLY A 36 2.13 31.61 0.61
C GLY A 36 1.77 30.12 0.73
N VAL A 37 1.39 29.64 1.91
CA VAL A 37 1.02 28.25 2.13
C VAL A 37 -0.42 28.00 1.67
N VAL A 38 -0.60 26.95 0.87
CA VAL A 38 -1.93 26.47 0.44
C VAL A 38 -2.56 25.68 1.59
N ARG A 39 -3.76 26.08 2.01
CA ARG A 39 -4.52 25.41 3.09
C ARG A 39 -5.94 25.10 2.62
N PRO A 40 -6.59 24.03 3.14
CA PRO A 40 -8.01 23.82 2.90
C PRO A 40 -8.82 25.00 3.42
N ARG A 41 -9.80 25.47 2.63
CA ARG A 41 -10.72 26.54 3.06
C ARG A 41 -11.53 26.12 4.28
N ASP A 42 -11.99 24.86 4.31
CA ASP A 42 -12.68 24.27 5.44
C ASP A 42 -11.77 23.26 6.16
N ARG A 43 -11.35 23.57 7.38
CA ARG A 43 -10.54 22.66 8.21
C ARG A 43 -11.28 21.37 8.57
N LYS A 44 -12.62 21.35 8.52
CA LYS A 44 -13.40 20.11 8.73
C LYS A 44 -13.24 19.12 7.58
N ALA A 45 -12.83 19.57 6.39
CA ALA A 45 -12.51 18.68 5.27
C ALA A 45 -11.32 17.75 5.57
N LEU A 46 -10.44 18.12 6.51
CA LEU A 46 -9.33 17.26 6.96
C LEU A 46 -9.78 16.04 7.78
N ASN A 47 -10.98 16.08 8.34
CA ASN A 47 -11.55 15.01 9.18
C ASN A 47 -12.61 14.19 8.44
N MET A 48 -12.88 14.46 7.16
CA MET A 48 -13.80 13.62 6.39
C MET A 48 -13.11 12.29 6.06
N PRO A 49 -13.86 11.16 6.08
CA PRO A 49 -13.34 9.91 5.57
C PRO A 49 -12.85 10.18 4.15
N ALA A 50 -11.59 9.84 3.90
CA ALA A 50 -10.93 10.05 2.62
C ALA A 50 -11.86 9.60 1.50
N VAL A 51 -12.52 10.55 0.83
CA VAL A 51 -13.13 10.28 -0.46
C VAL A 51 -11.94 10.25 -1.39
N MET A 52 -11.29 9.08 -1.42
CA MET A 52 -10.32 8.74 -2.44
C MET A 52 -11.15 8.71 -3.72
N ASP A 53 -11.19 9.82 -4.45
CA ASP A 53 -11.45 9.71 -5.88
C ASP A 53 -10.47 8.67 -6.45
N ASP A 54 -10.85 7.99 -7.52
CA ASP A 54 -10.11 6.88 -8.14
C ASP A 54 -8.75 7.29 -8.75
N ASN A 55 -8.16 8.39 -8.27
CA ASN A 55 -6.80 8.83 -8.55
C ASN A 55 -5.75 8.05 -7.74
N SER A 56 -6.16 6.99 -7.04
CA SER A 56 -5.24 6.14 -6.33
C SER A 56 -4.40 5.31 -7.31
N ARG A 57 -3.09 5.18 -7.06
CA ARG A 57 -2.20 4.35 -7.87
C ARG A 57 -1.41 3.40 -7.00
N THR A 58 -1.31 2.15 -7.42
CA THR A 58 -0.41 1.19 -6.77
C THR A 58 1.03 1.60 -7.06
N VAL A 59 1.73 2.06 -6.03
CA VAL A 59 3.15 2.45 -6.12
C VAL A 59 4.07 1.26 -5.90
N GLY A 60 3.56 0.17 -5.34
CA GLY A 60 4.17 -1.16 -5.48
C GLY A 60 3.61 -2.17 -4.51
N ILE A 61 4.38 -3.24 -4.26
CA ILE A 61 3.86 -4.44 -3.61
C ILE A 61 4.86 -4.91 -2.57
N ASP A 62 4.40 -5.06 -1.34
CA ASP A 62 5.23 -5.50 -0.23
C ASP A 62 4.79 -6.87 0.26
N ALA A 63 5.74 -7.60 0.82
CA ALA A 63 5.45 -8.76 1.65
C ALA A 63 5.62 -8.38 3.12
N VAL A 64 4.68 -8.81 3.94
CA VAL A 64 4.62 -8.52 5.37
C VAL A 64 4.52 -9.84 6.12
N CYS A 65 5.42 -10.05 7.07
CA CYS A 65 5.40 -11.25 7.90
C CYS A 65 4.21 -11.24 8.87
N ASP A 66 3.47 -12.36 8.92
CA ASP A 66 2.30 -12.51 9.79
C ASP A 66 2.67 -12.71 11.27
N ASN A 67 3.94 -13.03 11.55
CA ASN A 67 4.44 -13.11 12.92
C ASN A 67 4.60 -11.69 13.49
N ALA A 68 3.68 -11.30 14.38
CA ALA A 68 3.68 -10.00 15.05
C ALA A 68 4.98 -9.67 15.79
N LYS A 69 5.74 -10.68 16.25
CA LYS A 69 7.06 -10.46 16.89
C LYS A 69 8.17 -10.19 15.88
N CYS A 70 8.01 -10.65 14.63
CA CYS A 70 8.99 -10.44 13.57
C CYS A 70 8.79 -9.08 12.88
N GLY A 71 7.56 -8.79 12.46
CA GLY A 71 7.19 -7.53 11.80
C GLY A 71 7.97 -7.22 10.52
N HIS A 72 8.66 -8.21 9.94
CA HIS A 72 9.50 -8.00 8.78
C HIS A 72 8.64 -7.64 7.56
N ARG A 73 8.99 -6.53 6.90
CA ARG A 73 8.34 -6.04 5.70
C ARG A 73 9.40 -5.77 4.64
N TRP A 74 9.16 -6.21 3.41
CA TRP A 74 10.09 -5.99 2.30
C TRP A 74 9.36 -5.80 0.97
N ARG A 75 9.97 -5.01 0.08
CA ARG A 75 9.45 -4.75 -1.27
C ARG A 75 9.64 -5.97 -2.16
N LEU A 76 8.58 -6.39 -2.85
CA LEU A 76 8.66 -7.39 -3.90
C LEU A 76 9.07 -6.71 -5.22
N ARG A 77 10.03 -7.30 -5.94
CA ARG A 77 10.48 -6.78 -7.25
C ARG A 77 9.52 -7.11 -8.39
N ARG A 78 8.65 -8.11 -8.19
CA ARG A 78 7.66 -8.60 -9.16
C ARG A 78 6.39 -8.99 -8.39
N ARG A 79 5.26 -9.02 -9.08
CA ARG A 79 4.01 -9.58 -8.52
C ARG A 79 4.26 -11.03 -8.10
N PHE A 80 3.77 -11.38 -6.91
CA PHE A 80 3.78 -12.76 -6.43
C PHE A 80 2.40 -13.34 -6.68
N ASP A 81 2.33 -14.34 -7.55
CA ASP A 81 1.12 -15.13 -7.75
C ASP A 81 1.30 -16.47 -7.01
N PRO A 82 0.55 -16.73 -5.93
CA PRO A 82 0.67 -17.97 -5.16
C PRO A 82 0.18 -19.21 -5.92
N LEU A 83 -0.47 -19.04 -7.08
CA LEU A 83 -1.02 -20.10 -7.92
C LEU A 83 -0.09 -20.47 -9.08
N VAL A 84 0.88 -19.62 -9.44
CA VAL A 84 1.82 -19.87 -10.54
C VAL A 84 3.05 -20.60 -10.00
N ALA A 85 3.28 -21.83 -10.47
CA ALA A 85 4.48 -22.56 -10.14
C ALA A 85 5.71 -21.92 -10.83
N PRO A 86 6.92 -21.98 -10.24
CA PRO A 86 8.13 -21.35 -10.78
C PRO A 86 8.66 -21.95 -12.11
N GLY A 87 7.82 -22.57 -12.94
CA GLY A 87 8.14 -23.10 -14.26
C GLY A 87 7.19 -22.66 -15.39
N ASP A 88 6.11 -21.93 -15.10
CA ASP A 88 5.09 -21.57 -16.11
C ASP A 88 5.30 -20.19 -16.75
N ALA A 89 6.36 -19.47 -16.37
CA ALA A 89 6.77 -18.24 -17.05
C ALA A 89 7.74 -18.60 -18.18
N SER A 90 7.20 -19.04 -19.33
CA SER A 90 7.93 -19.12 -20.61
C SER A 90 7.81 -17.82 -21.39
#